data_AF-A0A374VDD0-F1
#
_entry.id   AF-A0A374VDD0-F1
#
_cell.length_a   1.000
_cell.length_b   1.000
_cell.length_c   1.000
_cell.angle_alpha   90.00
_cell.angle_beta   90.00
_cell.angle_gamma   90.00
#
_symmetry.space_group_name_H-M   'P 1'
#
loop_
_entity.id
_entity.type
_entity.pdbx_description
1 polymer ?
#
loop_
_entity_poly.entity_id
_entity_poly.type
_entity_poly.pdbx_seq_one_letter_code
_entity_poly.pdbx_strand_id
1 'polypeptide(L)'
;MKQINLLRQSLCGIFLLCTLVACSNDEEINEKYSFKDIRYSLEEGDGESCFETELPLEVTVNKSSQSKSVIHKPYENEWEETTFLSDDPEAFTWMGKEEIYVQAPFTILDKVYANNNMKVKYGAETIQIKSPNKSDSSTTIPPHSKLTIGSILTYKRLTVTYTITLTGEYTKTEKQIKGKYIKTVPAYHKATIKLEKLPE
;
A
#
# COMPACT_ATOMS: atom_id res chain seq x y z
N MET A 1 -69.93 1.43 54.02
CA MET A 1 -68.76 0.57 53.82
C MET A 1 -68.84 0.01 52.39
N LYS A 2 -67.86 0.35 51.53
CA LYS A 2 -67.47 -0.18 50.18
C LYS A 2 -68.57 -0.44 49.11
N GLN A 3 -68.55 0.26 47.95
CA GLN A 3 -67.76 0.00 46.70
C GLN A 3 -68.16 -1.33 46.02
N ILE A 4 -68.37 -1.53 44.71
CA ILE A 4 -67.95 -0.96 43.39
C ILE A 4 -68.95 -1.58 42.37
N ASN A 5 -69.64 -0.88 41.46
CA ASN A 5 -69.29 -0.15 40.23
C ASN A 5 -69.15 -0.99 38.93
N LEU A 6 -69.65 -0.39 37.82
CA LEU A 6 -69.48 -0.68 36.38
C LEU A 6 -70.36 -1.81 35.77
N LEU A 7 -70.96 -1.67 34.57
CA LEU A 7 -70.68 -0.83 33.39
C LEU A 7 -71.95 -0.75 32.51
N ARG A 8 -72.18 0.41 31.85
CA ARG A 8 -73.32 0.73 30.99
C ARG A 8 -72.82 1.18 29.60
N GLN A 9 -73.63 0.91 28.57
CA GLN A 9 -73.68 1.51 27.21
C GLN A 9 -72.67 0.96 26.19
N SER A 10 -73.03 0.28 25.09
CA SER A 10 -74.01 0.47 23.99
C SER A 10 -73.60 1.49 22.91
N LEU A 11 -73.15 0.93 21.78
CA LEU A 11 -73.18 1.36 20.36
C LEU A 11 -73.11 2.85 20.00
N CYS A 12 -72.18 3.20 19.08
CA CYS A 12 -72.43 3.61 17.69
C CYS A 12 -71.27 4.50 17.17
N GLY A 13 -70.98 4.45 15.87
CA GLY A 13 -70.29 5.55 15.17
C GLY A 13 -68.97 5.18 14.50
N ILE A 14 -69.02 5.02 13.18
CA ILE A 14 -67.87 5.07 12.28
C ILE A 14 -67.20 6.46 12.41
N PHE A 15 -65.90 6.49 12.71
CA PHE A 15 -65.08 7.70 12.57
C PHE A 15 -63.82 7.37 11.77
N LEU A 16 -63.75 7.97 10.57
CA LEU A 16 -62.53 8.19 9.80
C LEU A 16 -61.54 8.95 10.69
N LEU A 17 -60.35 8.38 10.93
CA LEU A 17 -59.19 9.14 11.40
C LEU A 17 -58.07 9.00 10.38
N CYS A 18 -57.90 10.06 9.57
CA CYS A 18 -56.70 10.30 8.80
C CYS A 18 -55.52 10.40 9.75
N THR A 19 -54.75 9.34 9.91
CA THR A 19 -53.37 9.48 10.38
C THR A 19 -52.53 9.87 9.18
N LEU A 20 -52.14 11.15 9.18
CA LEU A 20 -51.02 11.65 8.41
C LEU A 20 -49.86 10.67 8.57
N VAL A 21 -49.63 9.84 7.57
CA VAL A 21 -48.30 9.29 7.35
C VAL A 21 -47.48 10.52 7.01
N ALA A 22 -46.84 11.10 8.02
CA ALA A 22 -45.64 11.87 7.78
C ALA A 22 -44.72 10.85 7.11
N CYS A 23 -44.68 10.90 5.77
CA CYS A 23 -43.60 10.29 5.02
C CYS A 23 -42.35 11.02 5.51
N SER A 24 -41.70 10.47 6.54
CA SER A 24 -40.29 10.73 6.76
C SER A 24 -39.62 10.17 5.52
N ASN A 25 -39.53 11.01 4.50
CA ASN A 25 -38.48 10.88 3.52
C ASN A 25 -37.19 11.12 4.32
N ASP A 26 -36.74 10.10 5.03
CA ASP A 26 -35.35 9.98 5.42
C ASP A 26 -34.63 9.78 4.08
N GLU A 27 -34.44 10.88 3.35
CA GLU A 27 -33.41 10.94 2.32
C GLU A 27 -32.12 10.61 3.06
N GLU A 28 -31.68 9.36 2.90
CA GLU A 28 -30.39 8.90 3.37
C GLU A 28 -29.36 9.83 2.73
N ILE A 29 -28.92 10.85 3.50
CA ILE A 29 -27.91 11.79 3.03
C ILE A 29 -26.68 10.94 2.77
N ASN A 30 -26.40 10.70 1.50
CA ASN A 30 -25.21 10.01 1.08
C ASN A 30 -24.02 10.95 1.35
N GLU A 31 -23.48 10.84 2.56
CA GLU A 31 -22.40 11.69 3.05
C GLU A 31 -21.17 11.52 2.16
N LYS A 32 -20.57 12.65 1.77
CA LYS A 32 -19.33 12.67 1.02
C LYS A 32 -18.20 13.01 1.96
N TYR A 33 -17.10 12.29 1.83
CA TYR A 33 -15.94 12.49 2.68
C TYR A 33 -14.82 13.15 1.90
N SER A 34 -14.23 14.17 2.51
CA SER A 34 -13.03 14.85 2.03
C SER A 34 -11.82 14.49 2.88
N PHE A 35 -10.65 14.37 2.27
CA PHE A 35 -9.41 14.12 2.98
C PHE A 35 -9.03 15.31 3.86
N LYS A 36 -8.69 15.04 5.13
CA LYS A 36 -8.21 16.05 6.08
C LYS A 36 -6.73 15.90 6.40
N ASP A 37 -6.33 14.71 6.86
CA ASP A 37 -4.96 14.45 7.35
C ASP A 37 -4.62 12.96 7.29
N ILE A 38 -3.33 12.66 7.29
CA ILE A 38 -2.80 11.30 7.51
C ILE A 38 -1.69 11.33 8.55
N ARG A 39 -1.74 10.39 9.49
CA ARG A 39 -0.73 10.23 10.53
C ARG A 39 -0.17 8.82 10.51
N TYR A 40 1.08 8.70 10.91
CA TYR A 40 1.78 7.43 10.99
C TYR A 40 2.18 7.15 12.43
N SER A 41 2.09 5.89 12.83
CA SER A 41 2.46 5.40 14.16
C SER A 41 3.12 4.04 14.05
N LEU A 42 3.77 3.63 15.14
CA LEU A 42 4.26 2.26 15.31
C LEU A 42 3.27 1.50 16.17
N GLU A 43 2.68 0.46 15.61
CA GLU A 43 1.82 -0.51 16.28
C GLU A 43 2.40 -1.92 16.13
N GLU A 44 1.71 -2.92 16.66
CA GLU A 44 2.13 -4.32 16.51
C GLU A 44 2.28 -4.71 15.03
N GLY A 45 3.38 -5.40 14.72
CA GLY A 45 3.75 -5.81 13.36
C GLY A 45 4.44 -4.73 12.52
N ASP A 46 4.58 -3.51 13.03
CA ASP A 46 5.34 -2.45 12.35
C ASP A 46 6.84 -2.57 12.57
N GLY A 47 7.62 -2.00 11.66
CA GLY A 47 9.07 -1.99 11.75
C GLY A 47 9.78 -1.95 10.41
N GLU A 48 11.10 -2.07 10.48
CA GLU A 48 11.97 -2.29 9.34
C GLU A 48 12.42 -3.75 9.32
N SER A 49 12.43 -4.37 8.14
CA SER A 49 12.91 -5.74 7.94
C SER A 49 13.65 -5.86 6.61
N CYS A 50 14.32 -6.98 6.40
CA CYS A 50 14.97 -7.30 5.14
C CYS A 50 14.52 -8.68 4.64
N PHE A 51 14.46 -8.85 3.33
CA PHE A 51 14.26 -10.14 2.69
C PHE A 51 15.12 -10.23 1.44
N GLU A 52 15.40 -11.45 0.99
CA GLU A 52 16.28 -11.73 -0.14
C GLU A 52 15.50 -12.40 -1.28
N THR A 53 15.88 -12.07 -2.51
CA THR A 53 15.37 -12.68 -3.74
C THR A 53 16.54 -13.08 -4.62
N GLU A 54 16.48 -14.26 -5.22
CA GLU A 54 17.43 -14.69 -6.24
C GLU A 54 17.09 -14.04 -7.58
N LEU A 55 18.08 -13.41 -8.22
CA LEU A 55 17.96 -12.92 -9.58
C LEU A 55 18.19 -14.05 -10.59
N PRO A 56 17.60 -13.96 -11.80
CA PRO A 56 17.88 -14.91 -12.87
C PRO A 56 19.38 -15.02 -13.15
N LEU A 57 19.84 -16.26 -13.42
CA LEU A 57 21.23 -16.51 -13.79
C LEU A 57 21.58 -15.79 -15.09
N GLU A 58 22.64 -15.00 -15.07
CA GLU A 58 23.21 -14.40 -16.27
C GLU A 58 24.31 -15.31 -16.82
N VAL A 59 24.13 -15.80 -18.05
CA VAL A 59 25.10 -16.67 -18.71
C VAL A 59 25.61 -16.00 -19.98
N THR A 60 26.92 -15.79 -20.04
CA THR A 60 27.58 -15.32 -21.26
C THR A 60 28.61 -16.33 -21.72
N VAL A 61 28.52 -16.72 -22.99
CA VAL A 61 29.50 -17.60 -23.64
C VAL A 61 30.33 -16.78 -24.63
N ASN A 62 31.65 -16.87 -24.52
CA ASN A 62 32.60 -16.35 -25.48
C ASN A 62 33.22 -17.49 -26.28
N LYS A 63 32.76 -17.70 -27.51
CA LYS A 63 33.33 -18.68 -28.45
C LYS A 63 34.39 -18.09 -29.39
N SER A 64 34.68 -16.80 -29.27
CA SER A 64 35.63 -16.13 -30.14
C SER A 64 37.07 -16.33 -29.65
N SER A 65 38.02 -16.00 -30.53
CA SER A 65 39.46 -15.97 -30.22
C SER A 65 39.90 -14.70 -29.47
N GLN A 66 38.97 -13.77 -29.19
CA GLN A 66 39.25 -12.51 -28.48
C GLN A 66 38.53 -12.47 -27.13
N SER A 67 39.06 -11.70 -26.18
CA SER A 67 38.38 -11.46 -24.91
C SER A 67 37.12 -10.61 -25.11
N LYS A 68 36.11 -10.79 -24.25
CA LYS A 68 34.85 -10.03 -24.28
C LYS A 68 34.60 -9.36 -22.94
N SER A 69 34.10 -8.12 -22.94
CA SER A 69 33.60 -7.46 -21.72
C SER A 69 32.15 -7.83 -21.47
N VAL A 70 31.80 -8.13 -20.23
CA VAL A 70 30.44 -8.40 -19.74
C VAL A 70 30.12 -7.41 -18.64
N ILE A 71 28.97 -6.74 -18.73
CA ILE A 71 28.49 -5.79 -17.73
C ILE A 71 27.36 -6.46 -16.95
N HIS A 72 27.50 -6.55 -15.64
CA HIS A 72 26.48 -7.01 -14.71
C HIS A 72 25.77 -5.81 -14.10
N LYS A 73 24.43 -5.79 -14.17
CA LYS A 73 23.60 -4.68 -13.70
C LYS A 73 22.47 -5.18 -12.79
N PRO A 74 22.75 -5.45 -11.51
CA PRO A 74 21.82 -6.13 -10.60
C PRO A 74 20.54 -5.33 -10.30
N TYR A 75 20.52 -4.02 -10.57
CA TYR A 75 19.37 -3.15 -10.32
C TYR A 75 18.65 -2.69 -11.60
N GLU A 76 19.10 -3.10 -12.80
CA GLU A 76 18.58 -2.58 -14.07
C GLU A 76 17.07 -2.83 -14.24
N ASN A 77 16.54 -3.91 -13.64
CA ASN A 77 15.13 -4.30 -13.71
C ASN A 77 14.39 -4.19 -12.37
N GLU A 78 14.94 -3.43 -11.42
CA GLU A 78 14.42 -3.35 -10.06
C GLU A 78 13.58 -2.09 -9.80
N TRP A 79 12.63 -2.22 -8.88
CA TRP A 79 11.64 -1.21 -8.54
C TRP A 79 11.55 -1.01 -7.02
N GLU A 80 11.35 0.23 -6.60
CA GLU A 80 10.79 0.53 -5.28
C GLU A 80 9.27 0.37 -5.36
N GLU A 81 8.66 -0.26 -4.36
CA GLU A 81 7.21 -0.42 -4.31
C GLU A 81 6.63 0.25 -3.07
N THR A 82 5.44 0.80 -3.20
CA THR A 82 4.68 1.38 -2.10
C THR A 82 3.23 0.94 -2.17
N THR A 83 2.69 0.46 -1.05
CA THR A 83 1.32 -0.05 -0.96
C THR A 83 0.65 0.45 0.31
N PHE A 84 -0.63 0.83 0.20
CA PHE A 84 -1.52 1.04 1.34
C PHE A 84 -2.47 -0.14 1.44
N LEU A 85 -2.56 -0.74 2.63
CA LEU A 85 -3.47 -1.83 2.93
C LEU A 85 -4.40 -1.39 4.05
N SER A 86 -5.66 -1.79 4.00
CA SER A 86 -6.63 -1.59 5.08
C SER A 86 -7.67 -2.69 5.03
N ASP A 87 -8.10 -3.14 6.20
CA ASP A 87 -9.23 -4.07 6.34
C ASP A 87 -10.58 -3.34 6.32
N ASP A 88 -10.59 -2.00 6.34
CA ASP A 88 -11.81 -1.21 6.21
C ASP A 88 -12.26 -1.21 4.73
N PRO A 89 -13.46 -1.73 4.41
CA PRO A 89 -13.95 -1.81 3.03
C PRO A 89 -14.13 -0.45 2.37
N GLU A 90 -14.21 0.62 3.15
CA GLU A 90 -14.34 1.98 2.64
C GLU A 90 -13.00 2.68 2.45
N ALA A 91 -11.86 2.07 2.82
CA ALA A 91 -10.55 2.74 2.85
C ALA A 91 -10.16 3.46 1.56
N PHE A 92 -10.63 2.97 0.41
CA PHE A 92 -10.29 3.50 -0.90
C PHE A 92 -11.49 3.96 -1.74
N THR A 93 -12.72 3.89 -1.21
CA THR A 93 -13.94 4.16 -1.99
C THR A 93 -14.43 5.60 -1.89
N TRP A 94 -14.10 6.30 -0.80
CA TRP A 94 -14.53 7.69 -0.56
C TRP A 94 -13.85 8.73 -1.45
N MET A 95 -12.72 8.41 -2.09
CA MET A 95 -11.87 9.37 -2.81
C MET A 95 -12.50 9.92 -4.10
N GLY A 96 -13.61 9.35 -4.58
CA GLY A 96 -14.23 9.79 -5.84
C GLY A 96 -13.26 9.74 -7.02
N LYS A 97 -13.16 10.84 -7.78
CA LYS A 97 -12.22 10.98 -8.92
C LYS A 97 -10.93 11.72 -8.57
N GLU A 98 -10.83 12.29 -7.38
CA GLU A 98 -9.67 13.11 -7.00
C GLU A 98 -8.53 12.22 -6.53
N GLU A 99 -7.33 12.47 -7.06
CA GLU A 99 -6.14 11.79 -6.59
C GLU A 99 -5.57 12.48 -5.36
N ILE A 100 -5.30 11.70 -4.33
CA ILE A 100 -4.84 12.20 -3.04
C ILE A 100 -3.38 11.82 -2.88
N TYR A 101 -2.54 12.81 -2.62
CA TYR A 101 -1.11 12.64 -2.45
C TYR A 101 -0.71 12.94 -1.01
N VAL A 102 -0.24 11.91 -0.30
CA VAL A 102 0.11 11.97 1.12
C VAL A 102 1.61 11.95 1.33
N GLN A 103 2.09 12.52 2.43
CA GLN A 103 3.51 12.43 2.80
C GLN A 103 3.88 10.98 3.09
N ALA A 104 5.02 10.54 2.57
CA ALA A 104 5.46 9.15 2.67
C ALA A 104 6.50 8.96 3.79
N PRO A 105 6.30 7.98 4.69
CA PRO A 105 7.34 7.50 5.59
C PRO A 105 8.56 6.98 4.80
N PHE A 106 9.76 7.26 5.31
CA PHE A 106 11.01 6.79 4.69
C PHE A 106 11.92 6.00 5.63
N THR A 107 11.79 6.16 6.95
CA THR A 107 12.56 5.35 7.92
C THR A 107 11.91 5.37 9.30
N ILE A 108 12.31 4.42 10.15
CA ILE A 108 12.02 4.39 11.58
C ILE A 108 13.35 4.51 12.33
N LEU A 109 13.45 5.51 13.20
CA LEU A 109 14.53 5.60 14.19
C LEU A 109 13.93 5.39 15.59
N ASP A 110 13.70 6.47 16.34
CA ASP A 110 12.92 6.49 17.58
C ASP A 110 11.39 6.61 17.31
N LYS A 111 11.04 7.14 16.15
CA LYS A 111 9.66 7.30 15.65
C LYS A 111 9.61 7.19 14.14
N VAL A 112 8.41 7.27 13.58
CA VAL A 112 8.23 7.32 12.11
C VAL A 112 8.66 8.68 11.58
N TYR A 113 9.57 8.66 10.60
CA TYR A 113 9.98 9.86 9.89
C TYR A 113 9.38 9.86 8.48
N ALA A 114 8.63 10.92 8.17
CA ALA A 114 8.12 11.20 6.84
C ALA A 114 8.89 12.35 6.19
N ASN A 115 9.09 12.26 4.88
CA ASN A 115 9.77 13.30 4.11
C ASN A 115 8.72 14.22 3.47
N ASN A 116 8.73 15.51 3.83
CA ASN A 116 7.79 16.50 3.31
C ASN A 116 7.81 16.66 1.78
N ASN A 117 8.94 16.31 1.14
CA ASN A 117 9.09 16.39 -0.32
C ASN A 117 8.69 15.10 -1.04
N MET A 118 8.53 13.99 -0.32
CA MET A 118 8.15 12.71 -0.91
C MET A 118 6.66 12.48 -0.69
N LYS A 119 5.88 12.75 -1.73
CA LYS A 119 4.45 12.47 -1.74
C LYS A 119 4.15 11.22 -2.57
N VAL A 120 3.25 10.40 -2.07
CA VAL A 120 2.79 9.19 -2.73
C VAL A 120 1.28 9.24 -2.90
N LYS A 121 0.77 8.72 -4.02
CA LYS A 121 -0.67 8.60 -4.23
C LYS A 121 -1.24 7.61 -3.21
N TYR A 122 -2.24 8.03 -2.45
CA TYR A 122 -3.02 7.16 -1.59
C TYR A 122 -4.04 6.39 -2.44
N GLY A 123 -4.12 5.08 -2.25
CA GLY A 123 -5.01 4.23 -3.02
C GLY A 123 -4.71 2.74 -2.83
N ALA A 124 -5.59 1.91 -3.40
CA ALA A 124 -5.47 0.45 -3.33
C ALA A 124 -4.37 -0.12 -4.24
N GLU A 125 -3.88 0.67 -5.19
CA GLU A 125 -2.87 0.25 -6.15
C GLU A 125 -1.47 0.27 -5.52
N THR A 126 -0.66 -0.73 -5.85
CA THR A 126 0.77 -0.69 -5.58
C THR A 126 1.44 0.23 -6.59
N ILE A 127 2.17 1.22 -6.07
CA ILE A 127 2.94 2.15 -6.88
C ILE A 127 4.36 1.62 -7.03
N GLN A 128 4.83 1.53 -8.26
CA GLN A 128 6.19 1.12 -8.59
C GLN A 128 6.98 2.29 -9.16
N ILE A 129 8.14 2.57 -8.59
CA ILE A 129 9.07 3.60 -9.05
C ILE A 129 10.39 2.91 -9.37
N LYS A 130 11.01 3.29 -10.50
CA LYS A 130 12.27 2.68 -10.90
C LYS A 130 13.32 2.89 -9.82
N SER A 131 14.00 1.82 -9.42
CA SER A 131 15.05 1.91 -8.41
C SER A 131 16.12 2.92 -8.83
N PRO A 132 16.50 3.87 -7.95
CA PRO A 132 17.59 4.80 -8.22
C PRO A 132 18.96 4.14 -8.04
N ASN A 133 19.03 2.95 -7.43
CA ASN A 133 20.28 2.26 -7.15
C ASN A 133 21.00 1.84 -8.44
N LYS A 134 22.31 2.06 -8.45
CA LYS A 134 23.20 1.64 -9.53
C LYS A 134 24.42 0.97 -8.92
N SER A 135 24.79 -0.19 -9.46
CA SER A 135 25.97 -0.92 -9.03
C SER A 135 26.48 -1.79 -10.18
N ASP A 136 26.70 -1.13 -11.31
CA ASP A 136 27.16 -1.79 -12.52
C ASP A 136 28.61 -2.25 -12.30
N SER A 137 28.88 -3.50 -12.66
CA SER A 137 30.24 -4.05 -12.63
C SER A 137 30.58 -4.64 -13.98
N SER A 138 31.85 -4.56 -14.37
CA SER A 138 32.33 -5.11 -15.64
C SER A 138 33.36 -6.20 -15.37
N THR A 139 33.27 -7.29 -16.12
CA THR A 139 34.23 -8.39 -16.11
C THR A 139 34.65 -8.71 -17.53
N THR A 140 35.95 -8.85 -17.76
CA THR A 140 36.48 -9.34 -19.03
C THR A 140 36.63 -10.85 -18.97
N ILE A 141 36.05 -11.54 -19.96
CA ILE A 141 36.09 -12.99 -20.08
C ILE A 141 37.02 -13.39 -21.25
N PRO A 142 37.88 -14.40 -21.06
CA PRO A 142 38.84 -14.83 -22.08
C PRO A 142 38.14 -15.50 -23.28
N PRO A 143 38.85 -15.70 -24.40
CA PRO A 143 38.44 -16.60 -25.47
C PRO A 143 37.99 -17.97 -24.95
N HIS A 144 37.07 -18.62 -25.67
CA HIS A 144 36.61 -19.98 -25.38
C HIS A 144 36.23 -20.19 -23.90
N SER A 145 35.37 -19.32 -23.37
CA SER A 145 34.95 -19.38 -21.96
C SER A 145 33.45 -19.17 -21.78
N LYS A 146 32.94 -19.61 -20.63
CA LYS A 146 31.57 -19.38 -20.18
C LYS A 146 31.62 -18.70 -18.81
N LEU A 147 30.96 -17.56 -18.72
CA LEU A 147 30.69 -16.85 -17.48
C LEU A 147 29.26 -17.12 -17.04
N THR A 148 29.08 -17.48 -15.77
CA THR A 148 27.78 -17.58 -15.11
C THR A 148 27.81 -16.68 -13.88
N ILE A 149 26.83 -15.78 -13.77
CA ILE A 149 26.64 -14.92 -12.61
C ILE A 149 25.30 -15.27 -11.97
N GLY A 150 25.32 -15.66 -10.70
CA GLY A 150 24.12 -15.76 -9.88
C GLY A 150 24.13 -14.68 -8.82
N SER A 151 23.01 -13.97 -8.67
CA SER A 151 22.93 -12.82 -7.77
C SER A 151 21.78 -12.97 -6.79
N ILE A 152 22.02 -12.58 -5.55
CA ILE A 152 21.00 -12.42 -4.51
C ILE A 152 20.83 -10.93 -4.28
N LEU A 153 19.59 -10.46 -4.31
CA LEU A 153 19.21 -9.09 -4.07
C LEU A 153 18.45 -8.99 -2.73
N THR A 154 18.96 -8.18 -1.82
CA THR A 154 18.34 -7.88 -0.53
C THR A 154 17.47 -6.63 -0.66
N TYR A 155 16.21 -6.74 -0.26
CA TYR A 155 15.28 -5.62 -0.14
C TYR A 155 15.12 -5.21 1.32
N LYS A 156 14.99 -3.91 1.56
CA LYS A 156 14.50 -3.37 2.83
C LYS A 156 13.00 -3.16 2.73
N ARG A 157 12.27 -3.53 3.77
CA ARG A 157 10.84 -3.32 3.92
C ARG A 157 10.59 -2.44 5.14
N LEU A 158 9.90 -1.33 4.94
CA LEU A 158 9.35 -0.47 5.97
C LEU A 158 7.84 -0.75 6.06
N THR A 159 7.33 -1.01 7.27
CA THR A 159 5.91 -1.18 7.53
C THR A 159 5.52 -0.31 8.72
N VAL A 160 4.52 0.56 8.54
CA VAL A 160 3.97 1.41 9.61
C VAL A 160 2.46 1.48 9.52
N THR A 161 1.76 1.58 10.65
CA THR A 161 0.34 1.92 10.67
C THR A 161 0.14 3.36 10.21
N TYR A 162 -0.83 3.58 9.31
CA TYR A 162 -1.39 4.89 9.04
C TYR A 162 -2.80 5.02 9.63
N THR A 163 -3.16 6.24 10.00
CA THR A 163 -4.54 6.66 10.29
C THR A 163 -4.86 7.84 9.40
N ILE A 164 -5.81 7.66 8.48
CA ILE A 164 -6.33 8.76 7.66
C ILE A 164 -7.56 9.33 8.35
N THR A 165 -7.67 10.66 8.37
CA THR A 165 -8.84 11.37 8.88
C THR A 165 -9.57 12.01 7.71
N LEU A 166 -10.88 11.74 7.64
CA LEU A 166 -11.80 12.26 6.64
C LEU A 166 -12.81 13.17 7.31
N THR A 167 -13.30 14.19 6.60
CA THR A 167 -14.36 15.07 7.07
C THR A 167 -15.58 14.98 6.16
N GLY A 168 -16.74 14.68 6.75
CA GLY A 168 -18.02 14.71 6.06
C GLY A 168 -18.33 16.11 5.55
N GLU A 169 -18.64 16.24 4.27
CA GLU A 169 -18.91 17.52 3.63
C GLU A 169 -20.16 18.18 4.20
N TYR A 170 -21.19 17.39 4.52
CA TYR A 170 -22.47 17.89 5.00
C TYR A 170 -22.55 17.93 6.52
N THR A 171 -22.24 16.80 7.19
CA THR A 171 -22.37 16.67 8.65
C THR A 171 -21.19 17.25 9.42
N LYS A 172 -20.06 17.52 8.75
CA LYS A 172 -18.79 17.91 9.38
C LYS A 172 -18.25 16.89 10.38
N THR A 173 -18.78 15.66 10.35
CA THR A 173 -18.29 14.56 11.20
C THR A 173 -16.93 14.08 10.70
N GLU A 174 -16.10 13.61 11.63
CA GLU A 174 -14.83 12.99 11.28
C GLU A 174 -14.98 11.47 11.22
N LYS A 175 -14.42 10.88 10.16
CA LYS A 175 -14.22 9.43 10.05
C LYS A 175 -12.73 9.15 10.03
N GLN A 176 -12.30 8.14 10.79
CA GLN A 176 -10.92 7.68 10.78
C GLN A 176 -10.85 6.27 10.20
N ILE A 177 -9.89 6.05 9.30
CA ILE A 177 -9.61 4.75 8.73
C ILE A 177 -8.15 4.41 9.01
N LYS A 178 -7.91 3.18 9.46
CA LYS A 178 -6.56 2.67 9.75
C LYS A 178 -6.13 1.65 8.71
N GLY A 179 -4.82 1.56 8.53
CA GLY A 179 -4.22 0.57 7.64
C GLY A 179 -2.71 0.50 7.80
N LYS A 180 -2.06 -0.27 6.92
CA LYS A 180 -0.61 -0.39 6.84
C LYS A 180 -0.08 0.30 5.60
N TYR A 181 0.92 1.16 5.80
CA TYR A 181 1.78 1.67 4.74
C TYR A 181 3.00 0.75 4.65
N ILE A 182 3.25 0.22 3.47
CA ILE A 182 4.37 -0.68 3.21
C ILE A 182 5.21 -0.09 2.08
N LYS A 183 6.51 0.09 2.33
CA LYS A 183 7.50 0.46 1.31
C LYS A 183 8.58 -0.61 1.22
N THR A 184 8.87 -1.08 0.02
CA THR A 184 9.99 -1.98 -0.27
C THR A 184 10.98 -1.29 -1.20
N VAL A 185 12.26 -1.37 -0.88
CA VAL A 185 13.33 -0.83 -1.72
C VAL A 185 14.45 -1.85 -1.86
N PRO A 186 14.99 -2.06 -3.07
CA PRO A 186 16.20 -2.83 -3.23
C PRO A 186 17.34 -2.11 -2.49
N ALA A 187 18.22 -2.82 -1.81
CA ALA A 187 19.22 -2.21 -0.93
C ALA A 187 20.65 -2.66 -1.26
N TYR A 188 20.89 -3.97 -1.27
CA TYR A 188 22.21 -4.55 -1.46
C TYR A 188 22.11 -5.77 -2.37
N HIS A 189 23.17 -6.06 -3.12
CA HIS A 189 23.26 -7.28 -3.91
C HIS A 189 24.55 -8.01 -3.60
N LYS A 190 24.53 -9.33 -3.78
CA LYS A 190 25.71 -10.19 -3.73
C LYS A 190 25.72 -11.08 -4.96
N ALA A 191 26.80 -11.02 -5.72
CA ALA A 191 27.00 -11.85 -6.90
C ALA A 191 27.98 -13.00 -6.60
N THR A 192 27.66 -14.18 -7.13
CA THR A 192 28.55 -15.35 -7.24
C THR A 192 28.91 -15.52 -8.70
N ILE A 193 30.21 -15.48 -9.00
CA ILE A 193 30.74 -15.52 -10.36
C ILE A 193 31.45 -16.85 -10.59
N LYS A 194 31.06 -17.57 -11.64
CA LYS A 194 31.72 -18.78 -12.10
C LYS A 194 32.22 -18.58 -13.53
N LEU A 195 33.53 -18.77 -13.74
CA LEU A 195 34.16 -18.75 -15.05
C LEU A 195 34.67 -20.15 -15.40
N GLU A 196 34.28 -20.65 -16.56
CA GLU A 196 34.61 -22.00 -17.05
C GLU A 196 35.34 -21.88 -18.39
N LYS A 197 36.46 -22.60 -18.58
CA LYS A 197 37.07 -22.77 -19.91
C LYS A 197 36.24 -23.78 -20.70
N LEU A 198 35.97 -23.47 -21.97
CA LEU A 198 35.31 -24.38 -22.89
C LEU A 198 36.36 -25.15 -23.72
N PRO A 199 36.01 -26.35 -24.21
CA PRO A 199 36.80 -27.02 -25.23
C PRO A 199 36.97 -26.09 -26.45
N GLU A 200 38.15 -26.11 -27.03
CA GLU A 200 38.47 -25.40 -28.28
C GLU A 200 37.79 -26.07 -29.48
#